data_AF-J9E936-F1
#
_entry.id   AF-J9E936-F1
#
_cell.length_a   1.000
_cell.length_b   1.000
_cell.length_c   1.000
_cell.angle_alpha   90.00
_cell.angle_beta   90.00
_cell.angle_gamma   90.00
#
_symmetry.space_group_name_H-M   'P 1'
#
loop_
_entity.id
_entity.type
_entity.pdbx_description
1 polymer ?
#
loop_
_entity_poly.entity_id
_entity_poly.type
_entity_poly.pdbx_seq_one_letter_code
_entity_poly.pdbx_strand_id
1 'polypeptide(L)' 'MTVKYNLAVSTSRPWTLFKLLFRWRGSVWKSVTFELVIWLLFYFIIGIIYRKMLSPQQI' A
#
# COMPACT_ATOMS: atom_id res chain seq x y z
N MET A 1 -1.76 13.62 15.88
CA MET A 1 -2.65 13.03 16.91
C MET A 1 -2.18 11.61 17.21
N THR A 2 -1.89 11.30 18.48
CA THR A 2 -1.41 9.97 18.90
C THR A 2 -2.58 9.00 19.03
N VAL A 3 -2.52 7.85 18.34
CA VAL A 3 -3.52 6.78 18.49
C VAL A 3 -3.03 5.79 19.54
N LYS A 4 -3.79 5.61 20.63
CA LYS A 4 -3.46 4.64 21.67
C LYS A 4 -3.85 3.22 21.23
N TYR A 5 -2.88 2.31 21.19
CA TYR A 5 -3.10 0.88 20.88
C TYR A 5 -2.47 -0.10 21.90
N ASN A 6 -1.90 0.40 22.99
CA ASN A 6 -1.20 -0.41 24.03
C ASN A 6 -2.07 -1.55 24.59
N LEU A 7 -3.36 -1.32 24.83
CA LEU A 7 -4.28 -2.35 25.31
C LEU A 7 -4.56 -3.42 24.25
N ALA A 8 -4.53 -3.06 22.97
CA ALA A 8 -4.76 -4.03 21.90
C ALA A 8 -3.57 -5.00 21.76
N VAL A 9 -2.34 -4.53 22.01
CA VAL A 9 -1.10 -5.31 21.92
C VAL A 9 -0.64 -5.90 23.24
N SER A 10 -1.44 -5.84 24.31
CA SER A 10 -1.08 -6.40 25.63
C SER A 10 -1.06 -7.93 25.65
N THR A 11 -1.58 -8.59 24.62
CA THR A 11 -1.55 -10.04 24.46
C THR A 11 -0.68 -10.42 23.26
N SER A 12 0.21 -11.39 23.44
CA SER A 12 1.20 -11.85 22.44
C SER A 12 0.60 -12.73 21.32
N ARG A 13 -0.70 -12.57 21.02
CA ARG A 13 -1.34 -13.34 19.95
C ARG A 13 -0.80 -12.85 18.60
N PRO A 14 -0.29 -13.74 17.73
CA PRO A 14 0.28 -13.34 16.43
C PRO A 14 -0.73 -12.59 15.57
N TRP A 15 -2.01 -12.93 15.67
CA TRP A 15 -3.10 -12.30 14.93
C TRP A 15 -3.38 -10.84 15.32
N THR A 16 -2.93 -10.41 16.50
CA THR A 16 -3.17 -9.04 17.02
C THR A 16 -2.45 -7.99 16.18
N LEU A 17 -1.22 -8.27 15.74
CA LEU A 17 -0.45 -7.37 14.88
C LEU A 17 -1.06 -7.25 13.49
N PHE A 18 -1.52 -8.37 12.91
CA PHE A 18 -2.23 -8.36 11.64
C PHE A 18 -3.50 -7.50 11.69
N LYS A 19 -4.31 -7.61 12.76
CA LYS A 19 -5.47 -6.72 12.94
C LYS A 19 -5.08 -5.24 13.01
N LEU A 20 -3.92 -4.93 13.59
CA LEU A 20 -3.43 -3.56 13.71
C LEU A 20 -3.05 -2.99 12.34
N LEU A 21 -2.46 -3.80 11.46
CA LEU A 21 -2.10 -3.43 10.10
C LEU A 21 -3.33 -3.02 9.27
N PHE A 22 -4.46 -3.72 9.43
CA PHE A 22 -5.71 -3.42 8.73
C PHE A 22 -6.57 -2.34 9.39
N ARG A 23 -6.14 -1.75 10.51
CA ARG A 23 -6.86 -0.64 11.14
C ARG A 23 -6.80 0.59 10.22
N TRP A 24 -7.85 1.41 10.17
CA TRP A 24 -7.86 2.62 9.32
C TRP A 24 -7.38 3.89 10.06
N ARG A 25 -7.79 4.07 11.32
CA ARG A 25 -7.48 5.28 12.10
C ARG A 25 -6.00 5.29 12.51
N GLY A 26 -5.23 6.22 11.95
CA GLY A 26 -3.80 6.39 12.24
C GLY A 26 -2.91 5.30 11.65
N SER A 27 -3.38 4.63 10.60
CA SER A 27 -2.64 3.56 9.94
C SER A 27 -1.76 4.08 8.82
N VAL A 28 -0.69 3.31 8.55
CA VAL A 28 0.24 3.55 7.44
C VAL A 28 -0.49 3.64 6.11
N TRP A 29 -1.56 2.86 5.93
CA TRP A 29 -2.39 2.92 4.73
C TRP A 29 -2.89 4.33 4.46
N LYS A 30 -3.39 5.04 5.47
CA LYS A 30 -3.93 6.39 5.27
C LYS A 30 -2.86 7.38 4.77
N SER A 31 -1.61 7.19 5.17
CA SER A 31 -0.49 8.03 4.71
C SER A 31 0.00 7.61 3.32
N VAL A 32 0.13 6.31 3.07
CA VAL A 32 0.80 5.78 1.87
C VAL A 32 -0.17 5.60 0.69
N THR A 33 -1.49 5.51 0.91
CA THR A 33 -2.47 5.26 -0.16
C THR A 33 -2.34 6.23 -1.33
N PHE A 34 -2.09 7.53 -1.07
CA PHE A 34 -1.98 8.51 -2.14
C PHE A 34 -0.74 8.30 -3.00
N GLU A 35 0.43 8.15 -2.37
CA GLU A 35 1.69 7.88 -3.07
C GLU A 35 1.64 6.54 -3.82
N LEU A 36 1.03 5.52 -3.21
CA LEU A 36 0.85 4.21 -3.82
C LEU A 36 -0.03 4.28 -5.07
N VAL A 37 -1.12 5.04 -5.04
CA VAL A 37 -2.00 5.22 -6.20
C VAL A 37 -1.25 5.90 -7.34
N ILE A 38 -0.49 6.96 -7.06
CA ILE A 38 0.32 7.65 -8.07
C ILE A 38 1.35 6.70 -8.67
N TRP A 39 2.08 5.96 -7.83
CA TRP A 39 3.08 5.01 -8.28
C TRP A 39 2.48 3.91 -9.17
N LEU A 40 1.32 3.36 -8.77
CA LEU A 40 0.61 2.36 -9.54
C LEU A 40 0.13 2.90 -10.89
N LEU A 41 -0.38 4.14 -10.93
CA LEU A 41 -0.78 4.78 -12.19
C LEU A 41 0.40 4.86 -13.16
N PHE A 42 1.56 5.35 -12.71
CA PHE A 42 2.75 5.40 -13.57
C PHE A 42 3.21 4.02 -14.01
N TYR A 43 3.23 3.05 -13.09
CA TYR A 43 3.59 1.66 -13.40
C TYR A 43 2.68 1.07 -14.49
N PHE A 44 1.37 1.26 -14.37
CA PHE A 44 0.42 0.78 -15.38
C PHE A 44 0.54 1.53 -16.71
N ILE A 45 0.74 2.84 -16.70
CA ILE A 45 0.95 3.63 -17.93
C ILE A 45 2.16 3.09 -18.69
N ILE A 46 3.30 2.92 -18.02
CA ILE A 46 4.52 2.38 -18.64
C ILE A 46 4.27 0.95 -19.14
N GLY A 47 3.61 0.11 -18.34
CA GLY A 47 3.27 -1.26 -18.72
C GLY A 47 2.37 -1.33 -19.96
N ILE A 48 1.42 -0.40 -20.11
CA ILE A 48 0.56 -0.30 -21.29
C ILE A 48 1.37 0.13 -22.50
N ILE A 49 2.21 1.17 -22.38
CA ILE A 49 3.07 1.65 -23.47
C ILE A 49 3.98 0.51 -23.96
N TYR A 50 4.65 -0.19 -23.04
CA TYR A 50 5.50 -1.32 -23.35
C TYR A 50 4.76 -2.44 -24.10
N ARG A 51 3.54 -2.81 -23.64
CA ARG A 51 2.80 -3.95 -24.21
C ARG A 51 2.03 -3.61 -25.49
N LYS A 52 1.64 -2.36 -25.69
CA LYS A 52 0.65 -1.98 -26.72
C LYS A 52 1.18 -0.99 -27.74
N MET A 53 2.20 -0.20 -27.41
CA MET A 53 2.68 0.89 -28.27
C MET A 53 4.10 0.66 -28.79
N LEU A 54 4.93 -0.12 -28.10
CA LEU A 54 6.25 -0.48 -28.60
C LEU A 54 6.15 -1.53 -29.72
N SER A 55 6.77 -1.24 -30.87
CA SER A 55 6.93 -2.21 -31.95
C SER A 55 8.07 -3.19 -31.63
N PRO A 56 8.11 -4.38 -32.25
CA PRO A 56 9.13 -5.41 -31.98
C PRO A 56 10.58 -4.94 -32.21
N GLN A 57 10.80 -3.88 -32.98
CA GLN A 57 12.12 -3.27 -33.20
C GLN A 57 12.56 -2.34 -32.05
N GLN A 58 11.66 -1.97 -31.14
CA GLN A 58 11.91 -1.05 -30.02
C GLN A 58 11.92 -1.76 -28.66
N ILE A 59 11.57 -3.06 -28.62
CA ILE A 59 11.61 -3.93 -27.44
C ILE A 59 13.03 -4.48 -27.30
#